data_AF-A0AAW8GBS5-F1
#
_entry.id   AF-A0AAW8GBS5-F1
#
_cell.length_a   1.000
_cell.length_b   1.000
_cell.length_c   1.000
_cell.angle_alpha   90.00
_cell.angle_beta   90.00
_cell.angle_gamma   90.00
#
_symmetry.space_group_name_H-M   'P 1'
#
loop_
_entity.id
_entity.type
_entity.pdbx_description
1 polymer ?
#
loop_
_entity_poly.entity_id
_entity_poly.type
_entity_poly.pdbx_seq_one_letter_code
_entity_poly.pdbx_strand_id
1 'polypeptide(L)'
;MGASGQAADAVPFTAQQSAQGARVYAQHCAACHGQQLEGFSGPVLAGPAFYGREMGVPLHATFQYMAREMPVGRPGSLRREDYAALMALILEKNGYPAGDVALDYDTALHADAPLYFHRP
;
A
#
# COMPACT_ATOMS: atom_id res chain seq x y z
N MET A 1 10.24 23.37 -25.95
CA MET A 1 9.56 22.05 -25.92
C MET A 1 10.52 21.06 -25.30
N GLY A 2 10.13 20.43 -24.19
CA GLY A 2 10.98 19.46 -23.49
C GLY A 2 10.59 19.29 -22.03
N ALA A 3 9.31 19.06 -21.75
CA ALA A 3 8.88 18.57 -20.45
C ALA A 3 9.10 17.05 -20.45
N SER A 4 10.31 16.61 -20.10
CA SER A 4 10.53 15.23 -19.67
C SER A 4 10.23 15.16 -18.17
N GLY A 5 8.94 15.29 -17.83
CA GLY A 5 8.44 14.88 -16.52
C GLY A 5 8.60 13.37 -16.43
N GLN A 6 9.28 12.92 -15.40
CA GLN A 6 9.79 11.56 -15.26
C GLN A 6 8.66 10.53 -15.32
N ALA A 7 8.65 9.70 -16.35
CA ALA A 7 7.84 8.48 -16.43
C ALA A 7 8.42 7.32 -15.56
N ALA A 8 9.17 7.65 -14.50
CA ALA A 8 9.88 6.69 -13.65
C ALA A 8 9.23 6.46 -12.27
N ASP A 9 8.19 7.22 -11.90
CA ASP A 9 7.69 7.30 -10.51
C ASP A 9 6.23 6.84 -10.30
N ALA A 10 5.57 6.28 -11.31
CA ALA A 10 4.20 5.79 -11.15
C ALA A 10 4.19 4.34 -10.65
N VAL A 11 3.91 4.15 -9.36
CA VAL A 11 3.60 2.83 -8.81
C VAL A 11 2.29 2.34 -9.44
N PRO A 12 2.25 1.17 -10.09
CA PRO A 12 1.03 0.70 -10.74
C PRO A 12 0.01 0.31 -9.67
N PHE A 13 -1.18 0.91 -9.72
CA PHE A 13 -2.40 0.44 -9.06
C PHE A 13 -3.60 1.20 -9.64
N THR A 14 -4.81 0.66 -9.46
CA THR A 14 -6.05 1.34 -9.89
C THR A 14 -6.90 1.81 -8.70
N ALA A 15 -7.74 2.83 -8.93
CA ALA A 15 -8.72 3.28 -7.93
C ALA A 15 -9.72 2.16 -7.58
N GLN A 16 -10.11 1.33 -8.55
CA GLN A 16 -10.96 0.16 -8.30
C GLN A 16 -10.28 -0.81 -7.33
N GLN A 17 -8.98 -1.04 -7.51
CA GLN A 17 -8.20 -1.92 -6.66
C GLN A 17 -8.07 -1.35 -5.24
N SER A 18 -7.82 -0.04 -5.09
CA SER A 18 -7.84 0.61 -3.77
C SER A 18 -9.21 0.47 -3.09
N ALA A 19 -10.31 0.68 -3.83
CA ALA A 19 -11.66 0.52 -3.29
C ALA A 19 -11.97 -0.92 -2.86
N GLN A 20 -11.44 -1.93 -3.55
CA GLN A 20 -11.46 -3.32 -3.08
C GLN A 20 -10.65 -3.46 -1.78
N GLY A 21 -9.44 -2.90 -1.76
CA GLY A 21 -8.57 -2.88 -0.59
C GLY A 21 -9.28 -2.31 0.64
N ALA A 22 -10.00 -1.20 0.51
CA ALA A 22 -10.78 -0.60 1.59
C ALA A 22 -11.81 -1.57 2.19
N ARG A 23 -12.48 -2.38 1.36
CA ARG A 23 -13.47 -3.38 1.83
C ARG A 23 -12.80 -4.52 2.59
N VAL A 24 -11.67 -5.01 2.10
CA VAL A 24 -10.86 -6.05 2.76
C VAL A 24 -10.28 -5.52 4.07
N TYR A 25 -9.75 -4.30 4.04
CA TYR A 25 -9.14 -3.62 5.18
C TYR A 25 -10.10 -3.47 6.35
N ALA A 26 -11.33 -3.03 6.07
CA ALA A 26 -12.37 -2.89 7.09
C ALA A 26 -12.69 -4.21 7.82
N GLN A 27 -12.54 -5.35 7.14
CA GLN A 27 -12.85 -6.68 7.70
C GLN A 27 -11.68 -7.29 8.46
N HIS A 28 -10.44 -7.00 8.05
CA HIS A 28 -9.27 -7.76 8.49
C HIS A 28 -8.19 -6.93 9.19
N CYS A 29 -8.16 -5.61 8.98
CA CYS A 29 -7.02 -4.76 9.36
C CYS A 29 -7.41 -3.63 10.31
N ALA A 30 -8.59 -3.04 10.11
CA ALA A 30 -9.02 -1.82 10.78
C ALA A 30 -9.12 -1.95 12.31
N ALA A 31 -9.37 -3.15 12.83
CA ALA A 31 -9.45 -3.40 14.27
C ALA A 31 -8.14 -3.08 15.01
N CYS A 32 -6.99 -3.15 14.32
CA CYS A 32 -5.69 -2.84 14.91
C CYS A 32 -5.03 -1.60 14.30
N HIS A 33 -5.22 -1.36 13.00
CA HIS A 33 -4.56 -0.28 12.28
C HIS A 33 -5.41 1.01 12.15
N GLY A 34 -6.58 1.06 12.79
CA GLY A 34 -7.50 2.20 12.74
C GLY A 34 -8.41 2.15 11.51
N GLN A 35 -9.50 2.92 11.50
CA GLN A 35 -10.46 2.91 10.36
C GLN A 35 -9.94 3.70 9.16
N GLN A 36 -9.01 4.62 9.40
CA GLN A 36 -8.40 5.53 8.46
C GLN A 36 -6.89 5.27 8.31
N LEU A 37 -6.39 4.10 8.71
CA LEU A 37 -4.97 3.73 8.68
C LEU A 37 -4.09 4.54 9.67
N GLU A 38 -4.73 5.21 10.62
CA GLU A 38 -4.14 6.10 11.62
C GLU A 38 -3.42 5.38 12.75
N GLY A 39 -3.46 4.04 12.78
CA GLY A 39 -2.89 3.22 13.84
C GLY A 39 -3.75 3.20 15.11
N PHE A 40 -3.66 2.09 15.85
CA PHE A 40 -4.27 1.95 17.17
C PHE A 40 -3.41 1.00 18.02
N SER A 41 -3.73 -0.30 18.02
CA SER A 41 -2.90 -1.33 18.62
C SER A 41 -1.83 -1.85 17.66
N GLY A 42 -2.01 -1.63 16.35
CA GLY A 42 -1.02 -1.81 15.31
C GLY A 42 -0.48 -0.46 14.81
N PRO A 43 0.65 -0.47 14.06
CA PRO A 43 1.29 0.75 13.56
C PRO A 43 0.41 1.53 12.58
N VAL A 44 0.75 2.81 12.42
CA VAL A 44 0.22 3.70 11.38
C VAL A 44 0.55 3.12 10.00
N LEU A 45 -0.43 3.12 9.09
CA LEU A 45 -0.25 2.69 7.70
C LEU A 45 -0.46 3.81 6.69
N ALA A 46 -0.91 4.99 7.12
CA ALA A 46 -0.98 6.18 6.27
C ALA A 46 -0.88 7.50 7.04
N GLY A 47 -0.50 8.56 6.33
CA GLY A 47 -0.47 9.92 6.87
C GLY A 47 0.92 10.36 7.37
N PRO A 48 1.03 11.51 8.04
CA PRO A 48 2.32 12.12 8.39
C PRO A 48 3.24 11.28 9.29
N ALA A 49 2.69 10.32 10.02
CA ALA A 49 3.44 9.41 10.90
C ALA A 49 3.81 8.07 10.21
N PHE A 50 3.45 7.90 8.93
CA PHE A 50 3.93 6.81 8.10
C PHE A 50 5.41 7.02 7.71
N TYR A 51 5.97 6.15 6.87
CA TYR A 51 7.38 6.24 6.46
C TYR A 51 7.73 7.60 5.89
N GLY A 52 8.84 8.16 6.40
CA GLY A 52 9.49 9.33 5.83
C GLY A 52 10.26 8.95 4.57
N ARG A 53 10.37 9.90 3.63
CA ARG A 53 11.05 9.69 2.35
C ARG A 53 12.51 9.25 2.52
N GLU A 54 13.16 9.75 3.55
CA GLU A 54 14.53 9.44 3.94
C GLU A 54 14.76 7.99 4.39
N MET A 55 13.70 7.27 4.76
CA MET A 55 13.82 5.87 5.20
C MET A 55 14.08 4.92 4.02
N GLY A 56 13.72 5.32 2.80
CA GLY A 56 13.98 4.53 1.59
C GLY A 56 13.38 3.12 1.62
N VAL A 57 12.28 2.92 2.36
CA VAL A 57 11.63 1.61 2.48
C VAL A 57 11.04 1.25 1.12
N PRO A 58 11.44 0.13 0.49
CA PRO A 58 10.88 -0.24 -0.80
C PRO A 58 9.49 -0.87 -0.60
N LEU A 59 8.59 -0.68 -1.58
CA LEU A 59 7.23 -1.20 -1.55
C LEU A 59 7.19 -2.70 -1.25
N HIS A 60 8.07 -3.46 -1.91
CA HIS A 60 8.11 -4.92 -1.75
C HIS A 60 8.38 -5.36 -0.31
N ALA A 61 9.15 -4.60 0.49
CA ALA A 61 9.43 -4.97 1.88
C ALA A 61 8.15 -4.95 2.73
N THR A 62 7.35 -3.88 2.59
CA THR A 62 6.05 -3.76 3.25
C THR A 62 5.06 -4.80 2.74
N PHE A 63 5.05 -5.03 1.42
CA PHE A 63 4.16 -6.02 0.81
C PHE A 63 4.46 -7.44 1.29
N GLN A 64 5.74 -7.83 1.33
CA GLN A 64 6.18 -9.14 1.79
C GLN A 64 5.81 -9.36 3.26
N TYR A 65 6.02 -8.35 4.11
CA TYR A 65 5.61 -8.43 5.52
C TYR A 65 4.09 -8.60 5.65
N MET A 66 3.32 -7.77 4.94
CA MET A 66 1.85 -7.87 4.93
C MET A 66 1.38 -9.24 4.45
N ALA A 67 1.92 -9.76 3.36
CA ALA A 67 1.51 -11.04 2.79
C ALA A 67 1.88 -12.25 3.66
N ARG A 68 2.95 -12.15 4.48
CA ARG A 68 3.45 -13.26 5.29
C ARG A 68 2.94 -13.24 6.72
N GLU A 69 2.83 -12.07 7.32
CA GLU A 69 2.59 -11.94 8.76
C GLU A 69 1.18 -11.43 9.08
N MET A 70 0.47 -10.86 8.09
CA MET A 70 -0.88 -10.34 8.28
C MET A 70 -1.94 -11.22 7.60
N PRO A 71 -3.17 -11.22 8.12
CA PRO A 71 -3.59 -10.63 9.40
C PRO A 71 -3.02 -11.35 10.62
N VAL A 72 -2.84 -10.64 11.74
CA VAL A 72 -2.36 -11.25 13.00
C VAL A 72 -3.30 -12.40 13.41
N GLY A 73 -2.71 -13.55 13.77
CA GLY A 73 -3.44 -14.78 14.12
C GLY A 73 -3.89 -15.60 12.91
N ARG A 74 -3.86 -15.05 11.69
CA ARG A 74 -4.13 -15.75 10.43
C ARG A 74 -3.15 -15.32 9.32
N PRO A 75 -1.83 -15.43 9.52
CA PRO A 75 -0.83 -15.02 8.55
C PRO A 75 -1.04 -15.68 7.18
N GLY A 76 -0.92 -14.92 6.10
CA GLY A 76 -1.02 -15.45 4.73
C GLY A 76 -2.40 -15.99 4.33
N SER A 77 -3.45 -15.66 5.09
CA SER A 77 -4.78 -16.26 4.89
C SER A 77 -5.66 -15.58 3.84
N LEU A 78 -5.26 -14.41 3.33
CA LEU A 78 -6.02 -13.70 2.29
C LEU A 78 -5.59 -14.15 0.89
N ARG A 79 -6.42 -13.87 -0.10
CA ARG A 79 -6.08 -14.14 -1.50
C ARG A 79 -5.01 -13.16 -1.99
N ARG A 80 -4.25 -13.57 -3.00
CA ARG A 80 -3.19 -12.74 -3.60
C ARG A 80 -3.72 -11.40 -4.09
N GLU A 81 -4.89 -11.41 -4.72
CA GLU A 81 -5.55 -10.23 -5.24
C GLU A 81 -5.97 -9.28 -4.12
N ASP A 82 -6.36 -9.83 -2.96
CA ASP A 82 -6.74 -9.03 -1.79
C ASP A 82 -5.52 -8.38 -1.14
N TYR A 83 -4.37 -9.05 -1.07
CA TYR A 83 -3.12 -8.41 -0.63
C TYR A 83 -2.69 -7.27 -1.57
N ALA A 84 -2.75 -7.49 -2.88
CA ALA A 84 -2.45 -6.44 -3.84
C ALA A 84 -3.42 -5.26 -3.70
N ALA A 85 -4.70 -5.54 -3.48
CA ALA A 85 -5.71 -4.52 -3.20
C ALA A 85 -5.46 -3.74 -1.90
N LEU A 86 -5.03 -4.40 -0.83
CA LEU A 86 -4.62 -3.75 0.41
C LEU A 86 -3.40 -2.83 0.20
N MET A 87 -2.43 -3.24 -0.61
CA MET A 87 -1.30 -2.38 -0.94
C MET A 87 -1.73 -1.15 -1.76
N ALA A 88 -2.63 -1.33 -2.73
CA ALA A 88 -3.21 -0.22 -3.48
C ALA A 88 -3.92 0.80 -2.58
N LEU A 89 -4.63 0.33 -1.54
CA LEU A 89 -5.21 1.21 -0.53
C LEU A 89 -4.14 2.00 0.23
N ILE A 90 -3.08 1.34 0.69
CA ILE A 90 -1.97 2.00 1.40
C ILE A 90 -1.32 3.06 0.51
N LEU A 91 -1.09 2.76 -0.77
CA LEU A 91 -0.56 3.70 -1.76
C LEU A 91 -1.48 4.92 -1.92
N GLU A 92 -2.77 4.71 -2.19
CA GLU A 92 -3.73 5.81 -2.35
C GLU A 92 -3.81 6.68 -1.09
N LYS A 93 -3.87 6.06 0.09
CA LYS A 93 -3.94 6.78 1.38
C LYS A 93 -2.66 7.53 1.73
N ASN A 94 -1.53 7.16 1.11
CA ASN A 94 -0.27 7.88 1.23
C ASN A 94 0.00 8.85 0.07
N GLY A 95 -0.99 9.11 -0.79
CA GLY A 95 -0.93 10.17 -1.80
C GLY A 95 -0.27 9.76 -3.12
N TYR A 96 -0.10 8.45 -3.36
CA TYR A 96 0.28 7.98 -4.69
C TYR A 96 -0.90 8.15 -5.66
N PRO A 97 -0.67 8.59 -6.91
CA PRO A 97 -1.72 8.72 -7.90
C PRO A 97 -2.13 7.35 -8.45
N ALA A 98 -3.43 7.07 -8.49
CA ALA A 98 -3.95 5.88 -9.16
C ALA A 98 -3.77 6.00 -10.68
N GLY A 99 -3.41 4.90 -11.33
CA GLY A 99 -3.34 4.77 -12.78
C GLY A 99 -4.32 3.75 -13.34
N ASP A 100 -4.09 3.35 -14.60
CA ASP A 100 -4.93 2.39 -15.33
C ASP A 100 -4.39 0.95 -15.29
N VAL A 101 -3.19 0.76 -14.73
CA VAL A 101 -2.55 -0.56 -14.59
C VAL A 101 -2.72 -1.06 -13.17
N ALA A 102 -3.30 -2.25 -13.01
CA ALA A 102 -3.46 -2.87 -11.71
C ALA A 102 -2.11 -3.34 -11.14
N LEU A 103 -1.96 -3.23 -9.82
CA LEU A 103 -0.89 -3.88 -9.08
C LEU A 103 -1.22 -5.36 -8.99
N ASP A 104 -0.44 -6.25 -9.60
CA ASP A 104 -0.56 -7.67 -9.30
C ASP A 104 0.37 -8.07 -8.14
N TYR A 105 0.15 -9.27 -7.60
CA TYR A 105 0.87 -9.77 -6.44
C TYR A 105 2.37 -9.97 -6.71
N ASP A 106 2.73 -10.44 -7.89
CA ASP A 106 4.13 -10.73 -8.22
C ASP A 106 4.88 -9.42 -8.50
N THR A 107 4.26 -8.46 -9.16
CA THR A 107 4.78 -7.09 -9.29
C THR A 107 5.02 -6.46 -7.93
N ALA A 108 4.06 -6.56 -6.99
CA ALA A 108 4.21 -6.01 -5.64
C ALA A 108 5.35 -6.67 -4.84
N LEU A 109 5.64 -7.95 -5.06
CA LEU A 109 6.75 -8.66 -4.39
C LEU A 109 8.15 -8.21 -4.82
N HIS A 110 8.26 -7.48 -5.94
CA HIS A 110 9.54 -7.08 -6.53
C HIS A 110 9.62 -5.58 -6.83
N ALA A 111 8.62 -4.78 -6.43
CA ALA A 111 8.61 -3.36 -6.68
C ALA A 111 9.58 -2.62 -5.74
N ASP A 112 10.64 -2.06 -6.34
CA ASP A 112 11.67 -1.25 -5.66
C ASP A 112 11.24 0.19 -5.41
N ALA A 113 10.03 0.58 -5.84
CA ALA A 113 9.52 1.93 -5.66
C ALA A 113 9.54 2.30 -4.17
N PRO A 114 10.11 3.46 -3.79
CA PRO A 114 10.16 3.87 -2.39
C PRO A 114 8.74 4.16 -1.90
N LEU A 115 8.41 3.62 -0.73
CA LEU A 115 7.13 3.75 -0.06
C LEU A 115 7.24 4.79 1.05
N TYR A 116 6.53 5.91 0.91
CA TYR A 116 6.51 7.01 1.89
C TYR A 116 5.23 7.82 1.79
N PHE A 117 4.97 8.65 2.80
CA PHE A 117 3.83 9.58 2.77
C PHE A 117 4.12 10.80 1.87
N HIS A 118 3.32 10.99 0.83
CA HIS A 118 3.33 12.22 0.03
C HIS A 118 2.52 13.30 0.75
N ARG A 119 3.18 14.42 1.09
CA ARG A 119 2.47 15.61 1.57
C ARG A 119 1.46 16.07 0.50
N PRO A 120 0.23 16.43 0.89
CA PRO A 120 -0.74 17.03 -0.01
C PRO A 120 -0.29 18.40 -0.53
#